data_AF-A0A2E0N8Y2-F1
#
_entry.id   AF-A0A2E0N8Y2-F1
#
_cell.length_a   1.000
_cell.length_b   1.000
_cell.length_c   1.000
_cell.angle_alpha   90.00
_cell.angle_beta   90.00
_cell.angle_gamma   90.00
#
_symmetry.space_group_name_H-M   'P 1'
#
loop_
_entity.id
_entity.type
_entity.pdbx_description
1 polymer ?
#
loop_
_entity_poly.entity_id
_entity_poly.type
_entity_poly.pdbx_seq_one_letter_code
_entity_poly.pdbx_strand_id
1 'polypeptide(L)'
;MPYVKPPLGGPVGRSRMRLSASSLVSWERGKRDWFLKYKIALKTPKNPEMILGILVEEALIGLMMESPSSEHIPEKSIWANWMKKEEYTPTSESPEINSILDLKNWINKKVSDAAGIVWDEGKRKWEESVYKKEDREWEDISIELIENMLFGGIDLFLEEVEKCFNKNGGPHLEKWRENGDPFPIPAPCWHQKPKHPIPGKIPKHLDSIFFDQKYFKSPFKIEDEVTLKEIWEITRPWAKDPRIWQPQRLYHQEGWASGEMDLMFRWEKNAKIVDIKASDGKSKYSAGLPVQLRFYSWLIQEIKKISGIKFELSGLEGWYLKVPFRKIVDLIKPSDLDEETERLKKIWKEQQNMERLFSKCPIEGEFNLMSVNLESITPKRWQGETLENICNKLKPEYPFSKILAIPDRLNVKGHISGKWGPLNNHFGELVHGALLSNTKGGTVNLSLEESQPNSHLNLSQIKDGEYIILNAMPGVWRDMVRLYVDEKSKIIPINEYKNMNESEITRLGRISTKSDIQGLVVSRSRNSGNRLDGRPWTMESCHLWDGEAIIELVAFGSAIGGKFSSIICGDLVKVRGAELGWRNGIPQLRLNPRKTKFEIIEKDISN
;
A
#
# COMPACT_ATOMS: atom_id res chain seq x y z
N MET A 1 -10.91 9.95 5.23
CA MET A 1 -11.50 8.66 4.77
C MET A 1 -11.31 7.58 5.81
N PRO A 2 -12.32 7.28 6.65
CA PRO A 2 -13.15 6.11 6.35
C PRO A 2 -14.62 6.30 6.73
N TYR A 3 -15.53 5.84 5.86
CA TYR A 3 -16.92 5.61 6.26
C TYR A 3 -17.12 4.23 6.93
N VAL A 4 -16.11 3.35 6.89
CA VAL A 4 -16.17 1.98 7.44
C VAL A 4 -14.93 1.70 8.28
N LYS A 5 -15.10 1.10 9.47
CA LYS A 5 -13.97 0.69 10.32
C LYS A 5 -13.06 -0.27 9.53
N PRO A 6 -11.73 -0.06 9.52
CA PRO A 6 -10.81 -1.02 8.90
C PRO A 6 -11.07 -2.42 9.48
N PRO A 7 -11.13 -3.48 8.66
CA PRO A 7 -11.35 -4.81 9.20
C PRO A 7 -10.17 -5.19 10.09
N LEU A 8 -10.49 -5.60 11.32
CA LEU A 8 -9.52 -5.92 12.35
C LEU A 8 -8.99 -7.34 12.14
N GLY A 9 -7.77 -7.45 11.61
CA GLY A 9 -7.08 -8.74 11.46
C GLY A 9 -7.70 -9.67 10.40
N GLY A 10 -7.09 -10.85 10.30
CA GLY A 10 -7.47 -11.92 9.37
C GLY A 10 -6.97 -11.73 7.93
N PRO A 11 -7.22 -12.72 7.04
CA PRO A 11 -6.83 -12.66 5.63
C PRO A 11 -7.22 -11.35 4.97
N VAL A 12 -8.44 -10.89 5.25
CA VAL A 12 -9.01 -9.67 4.72
C VAL A 12 -8.53 -8.40 5.44
N GLY A 13 -7.98 -8.54 6.66
CA GLY A 13 -7.34 -7.46 7.43
C GLY A 13 -5.99 -7.01 6.85
N ARG A 14 -5.32 -7.87 6.06
CA ARG A 14 -4.04 -7.54 5.43
C ARG A 14 -4.26 -6.77 4.13
N SER A 15 -3.62 -5.60 4.00
CA SER A 15 -3.83 -4.67 2.87
C SER A 15 -3.63 -5.29 1.49
N ARG A 16 -2.75 -6.29 1.35
CA ARG A 16 -2.39 -6.93 0.07
C ARG A 16 -3.30 -8.08 -0.34
N MET A 17 -4.19 -8.53 0.54
CA MET A 17 -5.22 -9.51 0.24
C MET A 17 -6.51 -8.84 -0.22
N ARG A 18 -6.60 -7.51 -0.12
CA ARG A 18 -7.75 -6.74 -0.61
C ARG A 18 -7.57 -6.38 -2.07
N LEU A 19 -8.67 -6.40 -2.82
CA LEU A 19 -8.73 -5.75 -4.11
C LEU A 19 -8.61 -4.23 -3.92
N SER A 20 -7.83 -3.57 -4.77
CA SER A 20 -7.71 -2.11 -4.83
C SER A 20 -7.57 -1.69 -6.29
N ALA A 21 -7.83 -0.42 -6.60
CA ALA A 21 -7.65 0.13 -7.95
C ALA A 21 -6.28 -0.21 -8.55
N SER A 22 -5.19 0.01 -7.79
CA SER A 22 -3.82 -0.31 -8.25
C SER A 22 -3.61 -1.80 -8.51
N SER A 23 -4.22 -2.66 -7.67
CA SER A 23 -4.19 -4.12 -7.82
C SER A 23 -4.96 -4.54 -9.08
N LEU A 24 -6.14 -3.98 -9.30
CA LEU A 24 -6.98 -4.25 -10.47
C LEU A 24 -6.28 -3.82 -11.77
N VAL A 25 -5.75 -2.60 -11.83
CA VAL A 25 -4.99 -2.11 -13.00
C VAL A 25 -3.80 -3.01 -13.30
N SER A 26 -3.08 -3.48 -12.27
CA SER A 26 -1.94 -4.38 -12.47
C SER A 26 -2.40 -5.77 -12.94
N TRP A 27 -3.55 -6.25 -12.46
CA TRP A 27 -4.15 -7.52 -12.86
C TRP A 27 -4.58 -7.52 -14.32
N GLU A 28 -5.26 -6.47 -14.75
CA GLU A 28 -5.74 -6.32 -16.13
C GLU A 28 -4.59 -6.14 -17.13
N ARG A 29 -3.42 -5.64 -16.68
CA ARG A 29 -2.19 -5.63 -17.49
C ARG A 29 -1.55 -7.01 -17.64
N GLY A 30 -1.57 -7.82 -16.59
CA GLY A 30 -1.02 -9.18 -16.63
C GLY A 30 -1.01 -9.88 -15.28
N LYS A 31 -1.56 -11.10 -15.24
CA LYS A 31 -1.63 -11.91 -14.00
C LYS A 31 -0.26 -12.22 -13.40
N ARG A 32 0.76 -12.47 -14.24
CA ARG A 32 2.14 -12.71 -13.79
C ARG A 32 2.74 -11.46 -13.15
N ASP A 33 2.64 -10.31 -13.81
CA ASP A 33 3.15 -9.04 -13.26
C ASP A 33 2.46 -8.68 -11.96
N TRP A 34 1.14 -8.89 -11.90
CA TRP A 34 0.39 -8.75 -10.66
C TRP A 34 0.93 -9.68 -9.56
N PHE A 35 1.19 -10.96 -9.87
CA PHE A 35 1.73 -11.92 -8.91
C PHE A 35 3.09 -11.50 -8.38
N LEU A 36 4.02 -11.15 -9.28
CA LEU A 36 5.34 -10.66 -8.91
C LEU A 36 5.25 -9.43 -8.00
N LYS A 37 4.38 -8.46 -8.33
CA LYS A 37 4.21 -7.22 -7.57
C LYS A 37 3.55 -7.40 -6.21
N TYR A 38 2.45 -8.15 -6.15
CA TYR A 38 1.57 -8.19 -4.96
C TYR A 38 1.79 -9.42 -4.08
N LYS A 39 2.05 -10.60 -4.67
CA LYS A 39 2.33 -11.84 -3.92
C LYS A 39 3.81 -11.96 -3.56
N ILE A 40 4.73 -11.78 -4.53
CA ILE A 40 6.19 -11.85 -4.28
C ILE A 40 6.79 -10.53 -3.75
N ALA A 41 6.10 -9.40 -3.92
CA ALA A 41 6.59 -8.06 -3.52
C ALA A 41 7.72 -7.49 -4.37
N LEU A 42 7.94 -8.02 -5.57
CA LEU A 42 8.99 -7.55 -6.47
C LEU A 42 8.86 -6.02 -6.65
N LYS A 43 10.00 -5.33 -6.67
CA LYS A 43 10.06 -3.89 -6.89
C LYS A 43 10.68 -3.60 -8.24
N THR A 44 10.25 -2.50 -8.85
CA THR A 44 10.92 -1.89 -9.99
C THR A 44 11.87 -0.82 -9.48
N PRO A 45 12.93 -0.46 -10.24
CA PRO A 45 13.77 0.67 -9.90
C PRO A 45 12.91 1.94 -9.80
N LYS A 46 13.17 2.78 -8.80
CA LYS A 46 12.46 4.05 -8.66
C LYS A 46 12.95 5.05 -9.71
N ASN A 47 12.02 5.82 -10.25
CA ASN A 47 12.30 7.05 -11.00
C ASN A 47 11.92 8.28 -10.15
N PRO A 48 12.51 9.46 -10.40
CA PRO A 48 12.17 10.70 -9.69
C PRO A 48 10.67 11.00 -9.68
N GLU A 49 9.97 10.78 -10.81
CA GLU A 49 8.54 11.08 -10.95
C GLU A 49 7.65 10.25 -10.01
N MET A 50 8.10 9.05 -9.60
CA MET A 50 7.35 8.22 -8.65
C MET A 50 7.35 8.80 -7.24
N ILE A 51 8.44 9.48 -6.86
CA ILE A 51 8.56 10.17 -5.57
C ILE A 51 7.82 11.50 -5.65
N LEU A 52 8.07 12.25 -6.74
CA LEU A 52 7.45 13.54 -7.01
C LEU A 52 5.93 13.47 -6.93
N GLY A 53 5.31 12.47 -7.58
CA GLY A 53 3.85 12.38 -7.62
C GLY A 53 3.18 12.31 -6.25
N ILE A 54 3.78 11.60 -5.29
CA ILE A 54 3.26 11.49 -3.92
C ILE A 54 3.38 12.84 -3.19
N LEU A 55 4.53 13.51 -3.33
CA LEU A 55 4.79 14.76 -2.61
C LEU A 55 3.99 15.94 -3.19
N VAL A 56 3.83 16.01 -4.51
CA VAL A 56 3.00 17.04 -5.16
C VAL A 56 1.53 16.88 -4.79
N GLU A 57 1.02 15.65 -4.75
CA GLU A 57 -0.35 15.37 -4.30
C GLU A 57 -0.56 15.85 -2.85
N GLU A 58 0.33 15.45 -1.93
CA GLU A 58 0.26 15.88 -0.52
C GLU A 58 0.37 17.42 -0.37
N ALA A 59 1.25 18.06 -1.14
CA ALA A 59 1.41 19.52 -1.13
C ALA A 59 0.18 20.25 -1.69
N LEU A 60 -0.38 19.78 -2.81
CA LEU A 60 -1.59 20.36 -3.40
C LEU A 60 -2.79 20.24 -2.45
N ILE A 61 -2.97 19.08 -1.81
CA ILE A 61 -3.98 18.90 -0.76
C ILE A 61 -3.70 19.87 0.39
N GLY A 62 -2.44 20.00 0.82
CA GLY A 62 -2.02 20.96 1.84
C GLY A 62 -2.36 22.42 1.51
N LEU A 63 -2.28 22.81 0.23
CA LEU A 63 -2.68 24.14 -0.25
C LEU A 63 -4.21 24.30 -0.27
N MET A 64 -4.97 23.27 -0.66
CA MET A 64 -6.45 23.29 -0.58
C MET A 64 -6.96 23.35 0.87
N MET A 65 -6.17 22.85 1.84
CA MET A 65 -6.46 22.91 3.27
C MET A 65 -6.28 24.31 3.89
N GLU A 66 -5.64 25.24 3.18
CA GLU A 66 -5.52 26.64 3.59
C GLU A 66 -6.91 27.29 3.72
N SER A 67 -6.98 28.43 4.41
CA SER A 67 -8.21 29.20 4.54
C SER A 67 -7.95 30.70 4.35
N PRO A 68 -8.69 31.38 3.44
CA PRO A 68 -8.62 32.84 3.30
C PRO A 68 -9.36 33.58 4.44
N SER A 69 -9.97 32.83 5.37
CA SER A 69 -10.78 33.36 6.49
C SER A 69 -9.98 33.52 7.79
N SER A 70 -8.70 33.14 7.78
CA SER A 70 -7.81 33.36 8.92
C SER A 70 -7.45 34.84 9.05
N GLU A 71 -7.52 35.37 10.27
CA GLU A 71 -7.24 36.79 10.56
C GLU A 71 -5.79 37.17 10.27
N HIS A 72 -4.93 36.19 10.48
CA HIS A 72 -3.52 36.25 10.30
C HIS A 72 -3.20 35.08 9.39
N ILE A 73 -2.73 35.35 8.17
CA ILE A 73 -2.46 34.32 7.17
C ILE A 73 -0.97 34.21 7.00
N PRO A 74 -0.35 33.03 7.13
CA PRO A 74 1.08 32.94 6.90
C PRO A 74 1.35 33.28 5.44
N GLU A 75 2.36 34.12 5.20
CA GLU A 75 2.88 34.36 3.85
C GLU A 75 3.37 33.07 3.21
N LYS A 76 3.80 32.12 4.05
CA LYS A 76 4.30 30.80 3.71
C LYS A 76 3.20 29.74 3.73
N SER A 77 3.50 28.57 3.16
CA SER A 77 2.59 27.44 3.17
C SER A 77 2.52 26.81 4.57
N ILE A 78 1.31 26.62 5.12
CA ILE A 78 1.13 25.91 6.39
C ILE A 78 1.62 24.46 6.24
N TRP A 79 1.38 23.85 5.08
CA TRP A 79 1.87 22.51 4.78
C TRP A 79 3.40 22.43 4.80
N ALA A 80 4.09 23.40 4.21
CA ALA A 80 5.56 23.44 4.21
C ALA A 80 6.12 23.60 5.64
N ASN A 81 5.56 24.51 6.43
CA ASN A 81 5.95 24.66 7.84
C ASN A 81 5.69 23.36 8.62
N TRP A 82 4.57 22.68 8.36
CA TRP A 82 4.21 21.41 9.01
C TRP A 82 5.24 20.31 8.69
N MET A 83 5.66 20.22 7.43
CA MET A 83 6.72 19.30 7.00
C MET A 83 8.06 19.62 7.68
N LYS A 84 8.40 20.91 7.85
CA LYS A 84 9.61 21.36 8.57
C LYS A 84 9.51 21.21 10.08
N LYS A 85 8.30 20.99 10.63
CA LYS A 85 7.99 21.06 12.06
C LYS A 85 8.31 22.43 12.67
N GLU A 86 8.19 23.48 11.87
CA GLU A 86 8.35 24.87 12.31
C GLU A 86 7.03 25.39 12.86
N GLU A 87 7.05 26.29 13.84
CA GLU A 87 5.81 26.84 14.37
C GLU A 87 5.13 27.75 13.33
N TYR A 88 3.80 27.66 13.28
CA TYR A 88 2.99 28.57 12.48
C TYR A 88 3.24 30.03 12.91
N THR A 89 3.62 30.88 11.95
CA THR A 89 3.82 32.32 12.19
C THR A 89 2.69 33.13 11.54
N PRO A 90 1.75 33.70 12.33
CA PRO A 90 0.69 34.56 11.82
C PRO A 90 1.24 35.87 11.23
N THR A 91 0.65 36.38 10.14
CA THR A 91 0.82 37.79 9.72
C THR A 91 -0.05 38.72 10.55
N SER A 92 0.15 40.04 10.45
CA SER A 92 -0.72 41.01 11.14
C SER A 92 -2.09 41.20 10.49
N GLU A 93 -2.24 40.90 9.20
CA GLU A 93 -3.42 41.27 8.40
C GLU A 93 -4.08 40.08 7.69
N SER A 94 -5.40 40.19 7.52
CA SER A 94 -6.22 39.24 6.75
C SER A 94 -6.16 39.59 5.26
N PRO A 95 -6.25 38.62 4.34
CA PRO A 95 -6.31 38.92 2.92
C PRO A 95 -7.65 39.58 2.58
N GLU A 96 -7.57 40.59 1.73
CA GLU A 96 -8.72 41.12 1.02
C GLU A 96 -9.03 40.20 -0.16
N ILE A 97 -10.22 39.61 -0.16
CA ILE A 97 -10.66 38.65 -1.18
C ILE A 97 -12.00 39.13 -1.74
N ASN A 98 -11.94 39.84 -2.86
CA ASN A 98 -13.10 40.42 -3.52
C ASN A 98 -13.37 39.79 -4.90
N SER A 99 -12.43 38.99 -5.40
CA SER A 99 -12.52 38.31 -6.69
C SER A 99 -11.83 36.93 -6.69
N ILE A 100 -12.15 36.09 -7.68
CA ILE A 100 -11.43 34.82 -7.91
C ILE A 100 -9.94 35.07 -8.18
N LEU A 101 -9.60 36.21 -8.81
CA LEU A 101 -8.22 36.62 -9.02
C LEU A 101 -7.49 36.90 -7.69
N ASP A 102 -8.17 37.49 -6.71
CA ASP A 102 -7.59 37.71 -5.37
C ASP A 102 -7.32 36.37 -4.67
N LEU A 103 -8.25 35.41 -4.76
CA LEU A 103 -8.02 34.04 -4.26
C LEU A 103 -6.80 33.41 -4.93
N LYS A 104 -6.69 33.50 -6.25
CA LYS A 104 -5.56 32.98 -7.03
C LYS A 104 -4.24 33.61 -6.58
N ASN A 105 -4.19 34.94 -6.52
CA ASN A 105 -3.00 35.67 -6.10
C ASN A 105 -2.60 35.33 -4.66
N TRP A 106 -3.59 35.18 -3.76
CA TRP A 106 -3.37 34.81 -2.38
C TRP A 106 -2.77 33.41 -2.24
N ILE A 107 -3.38 32.38 -2.84
CA ILE A 107 -2.88 31.00 -2.70
C ILE A 107 -1.54 30.81 -3.43
N ASN A 108 -1.34 31.50 -4.57
CA ASN A 108 -0.11 31.39 -5.36
C ASN A 108 1.14 31.90 -4.62
N LYS A 109 1.00 32.86 -3.70
CA LYS A 109 2.12 33.31 -2.84
C LYS A 109 2.76 32.17 -2.03
N LYS A 110 2.00 31.10 -1.75
CA LYS A 110 2.43 29.95 -0.94
C LYS A 110 3.08 28.83 -1.76
N VAL A 111 2.98 28.89 -3.10
CA VAL A 111 3.39 27.79 -3.99
C VAL A 111 4.90 27.58 -3.97
N SER A 112 5.69 28.65 -4.00
CA SER A 112 7.16 28.53 -4.05
C SER A 112 7.73 27.83 -2.81
N ASP A 113 7.20 28.15 -1.61
CA ASP A 113 7.61 27.51 -0.36
C ASP A 113 7.18 26.03 -0.30
N ALA A 114 5.97 25.70 -0.76
CA ALA A 114 5.53 24.31 -0.89
C ALA A 114 6.39 23.53 -1.91
N ALA A 115 6.70 24.13 -3.06
CA ALA A 115 7.52 23.51 -4.10
C ALA A 115 8.95 23.24 -3.63
N GLY A 116 9.56 24.17 -2.88
CA GLY A 116 10.87 23.98 -2.26
C GLY A 116 10.87 22.76 -1.33
N ILE A 117 9.85 22.60 -0.49
CA ILE A 117 9.73 21.43 0.39
C ILE A 117 9.52 20.13 -0.37
N VAL A 118 8.69 20.13 -1.41
CA VAL A 118 8.53 18.96 -2.29
C VAL A 118 9.88 18.57 -2.90
N TRP A 119 10.68 19.55 -3.32
CA TRP A 119 12.00 19.29 -3.90
C TRP A 119 12.98 18.70 -2.89
N ASP A 120 13.12 19.33 -1.72
CA ASP A 120 14.06 18.91 -0.66
C ASP A 120 13.70 17.51 -0.12
N GLU A 121 12.43 17.28 0.19
CA GLU A 121 11.96 15.99 0.69
C GLU A 121 12.04 14.91 -0.39
N GLY A 122 11.80 15.28 -1.65
CA GLY A 122 11.97 14.40 -2.80
C GLY A 122 13.42 13.96 -2.97
N LYS A 123 14.37 14.89 -2.84
CA LYS A 123 15.82 14.61 -2.86
C LYS A 123 16.20 13.64 -1.75
N ARG A 124 15.77 13.92 -0.52
CA ARG A 124 16.02 13.05 0.64
C ARG A 124 15.48 11.63 0.40
N LYS A 125 14.23 11.50 -0.07
CA LYS A 125 13.62 10.19 -0.39
C LYS A 125 14.30 9.49 -1.56
N TRP A 126 14.80 10.24 -2.54
CA TRP A 126 15.58 9.71 -3.65
C TRP A 126 16.89 9.13 -3.14
N GLU A 127 17.67 9.91 -2.38
CA GLU A 127 18.94 9.50 -1.77
C GLU A 127 18.81 8.22 -0.93
N GLU A 128 17.77 8.14 -0.08
CA GLU A 128 17.49 6.96 0.77
C GLU A 128 17.03 5.71 0.01
N SER A 129 16.67 5.83 -1.27
CA SER A 129 16.15 4.71 -2.05
C SER A 129 17.24 3.72 -2.43
N VAL A 130 17.10 2.47 -2.00
CA VAL A 130 18.08 1.40 -2.26
C VAL A 130 18.00 0.79 -3.67
N TYR A 131 17.04 1.21 -4.49
CA TYR A 131 16.86 0.72 -5.87
C TYR A 131 16.32 1.84 -6.75
N LYS A 132 17.19 2.37 -7.61
CA LYS A 132 16.95 3.53 -8.48
C LYS A 132 17.27 3.15 -9.92
N LYS A 133 16.72 3.90 -10.86
CA LYS A 133 17.21 3.84 -12.24
C LYS A 133 18.58 4.52 -12.34
N GLU A 134 19.49 3.93 -13.09
CA GLU A 134 20.87 4.42 -13.24
C GLU A 134 20.98 5.60 -14.21
N ASP A 135 20.03 5.77 -15.12
CA ASP A 135 20.01 6.82 -16.14
C ASP A 135 19.30 8.11 -15.69
N ARG A 136 18.93 8.21 -14.41
CA ARG A 136 18.07 9.27 -13.86
C ARG A 136 18.64 9.81 -12.57
N GLU A 137 18.48 11.11 -12.35
CA GLU A 137 18.86 11.77 -11.10
C GLU A 137 17.70 12.61 -10.55
N TRP A 138 17.75 12.96 -9.26
CA TRP A 138 16.71 13.83 -8.68
C TRP A 138 16.73 15.22 -9.31
N GLU A 139 17.92 15.71 -9.65
CA GLU A 139 18.18 16.99 -10.30
C GLU A 139 17.52 17.12 -11.69
N ASP A 140 17.06 16.01 -12.30
CA ASP A 140 16.20 16.03 -13.49
C ASP A 140 14.87 16.77 -13.25
N ILE A 141 14.46 16.88 -11.98
CA ILE A 141 13.24 17.58 -11.55
C ILE A 141 13.60 18.98 -11.07
N SER A 142 13.21 19.99 -11.84
CA SER A 142 13.35 21.39 -11.43
C SER A 142 12.28 21.82 -10.44
N ILE A 143 12.60 22.80 -9.58
CA ILE A 143 11.61 23.44 -8.70
C ILE A 143 10.49 24.10 -9.52
N GLU A 144 10.84 24.75 -10.63
CA GLU A 144 9.88 25.37 -11.55
C GLU A 144 8.84 24.37 -12.09
N LEU A 145 9.26 23.13 -12.40
CA LEU A 145 8.32 22.08 -12.80
C LEU A 145 7.31 21.77 -11.69
N ILE A 146 7.76 21.74 -10.43
CA ILE A 146 6.91 21.50 -9.26
C ILE A 146 5.94 22.67 -9.07
N GLU A 147 6.42 23.91 -9.13
CA GLU A 147 5.60 25.12 -9.05
C GLU A 147 4.51 25.11 -10.12
N ASN A 148 4.88 24.82 -11.38
CA ASN A 148 3.92 24.71 -12.49
C ASN A 148 2.85 23.64 -12.25
N MET A 149 3.21 22.49 -11.67
CA MET A 149 2.23 21.47 -11.30
C MET A 149 1.26 21.95 -10.20
N LEU A 150 1.78 22.65 -9.19
CA LEU A 150 0.97 23.17 -8.09
C LEU A 150 0.05 24.30 -8.57
N PHE A 151 0.54 25.22 -9.41
CA PHE A 151 -0.29 26.24 -10.07
C PHE A 151 -1.38 25.60 -10.92
N GLY A 152 -1.05 24.60 -11.73
CA GLY A 152 -2.03 23.88 -12.54
C GLY A 152 -3.11 23.18 -11.70
N GLY A 153 -2.73 22.58 -10.56
CA GLY A 153 -3.68 21.99 -9.62
C GLY A 153 -4.58 23.01 -8.93
N ILE A 154 -4.03 24.16 -8.56
CA ILE A 154 -4.78 25.30 -8.01
C ILE A 154 -5.76 25.84 -9.04
N ASP A 155 -5.36 25.99 -10.30
CA ASP A 155 -6.24 26.49 -11.36
C ASP A 155 -7.44 25.57 -11.58
N LEU A 156 -7.21 24.25 -11.63
CA LEU A 156 -8.28 23.25 -11.71
C LEU A 156 -9.21 23.29 -10.48
N PHE A 157 -8.68 23.62 -9.30
CA PHE A 157 -9.50 23.82 -8.10
C PHE A 157 -10.31 25.11 -8.15
N LEU A 158 -9.71 26.23 -8.57
CA LEU A 158 -10.39 27.52 -8.68
C LEU A 158 -11.53 27.49 -9.70
N GLU A 159 -11.47 26.63 -10.73
CA GLU A 159 -12.62 26.37 -11.60
C GLU A 159 -13.82 25.76 -10.83
N GLU A 160 -13.60 24.93 -9.80
CA GLU A 160 -14.68 24.43 -8.93
C GLU A 160 -15.17 25.52 -7.96
N VAL A 161 -14.26 26.38 -7.47
CA VAL A 161 -14.61 27.57 -6.68
C VAL A 161 -15.53 28.49 -7.47
N GLU A 162 -15.15 28.82 -8.70
CA GLU A 162 -15.93 29.68 -9.60
C GLU A 162 -17.31 29.08 -9.92
N LYS A 163 -17.38 27.77 -10.20
CA LYS A 163 -18.67 27.07 -10.42
C LYS A 163 -19.58 27.16 -9.19
N CYS A 164 -19.03 27.07 -7.98
CA CYS A 164 -19.80 27.17 -6.75
C CYS A 164 -20.26 28.61 -6.47
N PHE A 165 -19.40 29.59 -6.70
CA PHE A 165 -19.74 31.01 -6.63
C PHE A 165 -20.88 31.36 -7.60
N ASN A 166 -20.79 30.91 -8.85
CA ASN A 166 -21.82 31.09 -9.88
C ASN A 166 -23.15 30.39 -9.55
N LYS A 167 -23.14 29.42 -8.61
CA LYS A 167 -24.34 28.78 -8.05
C LYS A 167 -24.70 29.32 -6.66
N ASN A 168 -24.25 30.52 -6.32
CA ASN A 168 -24.53 31.22 -5.06
C ASN A 168 -24.24 30.37 -3.81
N GLY A 169 -23.07 29.71 -3.75
CA GLY A 169 -22.67 28.83 -2.63
C GLY A 169 -23.21 27.41 -2.71
N GLY A 170 -24.02 27.09 -3.73
CA GLY A 170 -24.55 25.75 -3.94
C GLY A 170 -25.60 25.32 -2.92
N PRO A 171 -26.11 24.08 -3.02
CA PRO A 171 -27.29 23.62 -2.28
C PRO A 171 -27.09 23.44 -0.77
N HIS A 172 -25.86 23.57 -0.26
CA HIS A 172 -25.55 23.34 1.15
C HIS A 172 -25.19 24.62 1.91
N LEU A 173 -25.21 25.80 1.28
CA LEU A 173 -24.80 27.08 1.90
C LEU A 173 -25.49 27.34 3.24
N GLU A 174 -26.81 27.21 3.32
CA GLU A 174 -27.55 27.46 4.56
C GLU A 174 -27.13 26.51 5.69
N LYS A 175 -26.87 25.24 5.37
CA LYS A 175 -26.37 24.30 6.38
C LYS A 175 -24.98 24.68 6.89
N TRP A 176 -24.13 25.18 5.99
CA TRP A 176 -22.82 25.72 6.37
C TRP A 176 -22.94 26.94 7.27
N ARG A 177 -23.87 27.85 6.97
CA ARG A 177 -24.16 29.04 7.80
C ARG A 177 -24.73 28.69 9.17
N GLU A 178 -25.59 27.68 9.25
CA GLU A 178 -26.20 27.25 10.51
C GLU A 178 -25.27 26.39 11.38
N ASN A 179 -24.58 25.41 10.78
CA ASN A 179 -23.95 24.30 11.51
C ASN A 179 -22.49 24.02 11.11
N GLY A 180 -21.92 24.76 10.15
CA GLY A 180 -20.63 24.45 9.55
C GLY A 180 -20.70 23.27 8.57
N ASP A 181 -19.57 22.58 8.33
CA ASP A 181 -19.47 21.50 7.34
C ASP A 181 -20.60 20.47 7.53
N PRO A 182 -21.53 20.33 6.57
CA PRO A 182 -22.75 19.54 6.74
C PRO A 182 -22.50 18.03 6.58
N PHE A 183 -21.28 17.61 6.29
CA PHE A 183 -20.96 16.21 6.04
C PHE A 183 -20.47 15.48 7.29
N PRO A 184 -20.80 14.17 7.44
CA PRO A 184 -20.39 13.39 8.62
C PRO A 184 -18.88 13.38 8.87
N ILE A 185 -18.11 13.37 7.79
CA ILE A 185 -16.66 13.54 7.80
C ILE A 185 -16.35 14.84 7.06
N PRO A 186 -15.89 15.89 7.75
CA PRO A 186 -15.55 17.16 7.14
C PRO A 186 -14.34 17.03 6.22
N ALA A 187 -14.20 17.97 5.30
CA ALA A 187 -12.96 18.13 4.54
C ALA A 187 -11.79 18.45 5.48
N PRO A 188 -10.58 17.89 5.26
CA PRO A 188 -9.43 18.27 6.07
C PRO A 188 -9.11 19.74 5.86
N CYS A 189 -8.75 20.46 6.93
CA CYS A 189 -8.27 21.84 6.87
C CYS A 189 -7.28 22.11 8.01
N TRP A 190 -6.45 23.14 7.87
CA TRP A 190 -5.44 23.46 8.90
C TRP A 190 -6.07 23.96 10.19
N HIS A 191 -7.13 24.77 10.10
CA HIS A 191 -7.80 25.40 11.23
C HIS A 191 -8.72 24.47 12.05
N GLN A 192 -8.66 23.16 11.84
CA GLN A 192 -9.36 22.16 12.64
C GLN A 192 -8.43 21.00 12.99
N LYS A 193 -8.72 20.33 14.11
CA LYS A 193 -8.01 19.11 14.51
C LYS A 193 -8.27 17.99 13.48
N PRO A 194 -7.24 17.21 13.14
CA PRO A 194 -7.40 16.06 12.24
C PRO A 194 -8.34 15.00 12.84
N LYS A 195 -9.22 14.43 12.01
CA LYS A 195 -10.13 13.35 12.43
C LYS A 195 -9.56 11.97 12.09
N HIS A 196 -9.01 11.30 13.09
CA HIS A 196 -8.38 9.98 12.92
C HIS A 196 -9.38 8.84 12.66
N PRO A 197 -9.10 7.92 11.71
CA PRO A 197 -9.88 6.70 11.49
C PRO A 197 -10.15 5.84 12.74
N ILE A 198 -9.17 5.74 13.63
CA ILE A 198 -9.22 4.97 14.87
C ILE A 198 -8.86 5.91 16.04
N PRO A 199 -9.83 6.70 16.56
CA PRO A 199 -9.56 7.70 17.59
C PRO A 199 -8.96 7.14 18.88
N GLY A 200 -9.33 5.91 19.25
CA GLY A 200 -8.78 5.23 20.44
C GLY A 200 -7.33 4.74 20.31
N LYS A 201 -6.70 4.91 19.14
CA LYS A 201 -5.30 4.50 18.87
C LYS A 201 -4.46 5.66 18.34
N ILE A 202 -4.55 6.80 19.01
CA ILE A 202 -3.71 7.98 18.74
C ILE A 202 -2.63 8.02 19.83
N PRO A 203 -1.35 7.82 19.50
CA PRO A 203 -0.27 8.09 20.44
C PRO A 203 -0.29 9.56 20.87
N LYS A 204 -0.24 9.85 22.17
CA LYS A 204 -0.31 11.23 22.70
C LYS A 204 0.74 12.18 22.12
N HIS A 205 1.92 11.66 21.74
CA HIS A 205 3.00 12.45 21.13
C HIS A 205 2.77 12.79 19.65
N LEU A 206 1.73 12.22 19.01
CA LEU A 206 1.33 12.52 17.63
C LEU A 206 0.07 13.40 17.57
N ASP A 207 -0.47 13.82 18.72
CA ASP A 207 -1.56 14.80 18.79
C ASP A 207 -0.96 16.20 18.60
N SER A 208 -0.60 16.53 17.35
CA SER A 208 -0.04 17.84 17.01
C SER A 208 -1.17 18.78 16.59
N ILE A 209 -1.35 19.87 17.34
CA ILE A 209 -2.11 21.03 16.87
C ILE A 209 -1.11 21.96 16.21
N PHE A 210 -1.05 21.92 14.88
CA PHE A 210 -0.14 22.76 14.10
C PHE A 210 -0.68 24.17 13.83
N PHE A 211 -2.01 24.35 13.93
CA PHE A 211 -2.68 25.62 13.74
C PHE A 211 -3.71 25.83 14.85
N ASP A 212 -3.63 26.98 15.51
CA ASP A 212 -4.50 27.37 16.62
C ASP A 212 -5.81 27.98 16.08
N GLN A 213 -6.95 27.44 16.49
CA GLN A 213 -8.27 27.94 16.10
C GLN A 213 -8.49 29.41 16.46
N LYS A 214 -7.73 29.97 17.41
CA LYS A 214 -7.83 31.38 17.78
C LYS A 214 -7.61 32.36 16.62
N TYR A 215 -6.90 31.94 15.56
CA TYR A 215 -6.62 32.78 14.39
C TYR A 215 -7.61 32.57 13.24
N PHE A 216 -8.59 31.68 13.40
CA PHE A 216 -9.61 31.42 12.39
C PHE A 216 -10.91 32.12 12.78
N LYS A 217 -11.38 33.00 11.90
CA LYS A 217 -12.75 33.52 11.97
C LYS A 217 -13.60 32.81 10.93
N SER A 218 -14.72 32.25 11.37
CA SER A 218 -15.68 31.64 10.45
C SER A 218 -16.13 32.69 9.42
N PRO A 219 -16.01 32.41 8.10
CA PRO A 219 -16.54 33.32 7.08
C PRO A 219 -18.07 33.23 6.98
N PHE A 220 -18.65 32.17 7.54
CA PHE A 220 -20.08 31.93 7.49
C PHE A 220 -20.81 32.86 8.43
N LYS A 221 -21.54 33.80 7.84
CA LYS A 221 -22.44 34.71 8.53
C LYS A 221 -23.79 34.63 7.84
N ILE A 222 -24.85 34.91 8.60
CA ILE A 222 -26.19 35.09 8.04
C ILE A 222 -26.21 36.49 7.40
N GLU A 223 -25.61 36.60 6.21
CA GLU A 223 -25.58 37.80 5.35
C GLU A 223 -26.32 37.51 4.03
N ASP A 224 -26.88 38.53 3.39
CA ASP A 224 -27.70 38.37 2.17
C ASP A 224 -26.88 37.90 0.96
N GLU A 225 -25.60 38.29 0.85
CA GLU A 225 -24.72 37.88 -0.26
C GLU A 225 -23.69 36.84 0.17
N VAL A 226 -23.37 35.90 -0.72
CA VAL A 226 -22.33 34.88 -0.47
C VAL A 226 -20.93 35.47 -0.71
N THR A 227 -20.01 35.22 0.21
CA THR A 227 -18.63 35.69 0.07
C THR A 227 -17.71 34.63 -0.53
N LEU A 228 -16.65 35.03 -1.23
CA LEU A 228 -15.65 34.10 -1.77
C LEU A 228 -14.90 33.32 -0.68
N LYS A 229 -14.83 33.87 0.54
CA LYS A 229 -14.30 33.16 1.70
C LYS A 229 -15.20 31.99 2.11
N GLU A 230 -16.53 32.17 2.09
CA GLU A 230 -17.48 31.06 2.27
C GLU A 230 -17.35 30.03 1.14
N ILE A 231 -17.25 30.48 -0.12
CA ILE A 231 -17.12 29.57 -1.28
C ILE A 231 -15.89 28.67 -1.17
N TRP A 232 -14.74 29.21 -0.77
CA TRP A 232 -13.52 28.42 -0.58
C TRP A 232 -13.73 27.28 0.43
N GLU A 233 -14.36 27.58 1.57
CA GLU A 233 -14.66 26.59 2.61
C GLU A 233 -15.66 25.52 2.12
N ILE A 234 -16.71 25.94 1.40
CA ILE A 234 -17.74 25.04 0.84
C ILE A 234 -17.17 24.10 -0.22
N THR A 235 -16.29 24.62 -1.08
CA THR A 235 -15.74 23.90 -2.23
C THR A 235 -14.57 23.00 -1.89
N ARG A 236 -13.95 23.20 -0.73
CA ARG A 236 -12.83 22.38 -0.26
C ARG A 236 -13.16 20.88 -0.40
N PRO A 237 -12.39 20.12 -1.18
CA PRO A 237 -12.67 18.72 -1.39
C PRO A 237 -12.38 17.92 -0.11
N TRP A 238 -13.11 16.84 0.06
CA TRP A 238 -12.68 15.82 0.99
C TRP A 238 -11.48 15.07 0.43
N ALA A 239 -10.39 15.01 1.19
CA ALA A 239 -9.13 14.39 0.77
C ALA A 239 -8.50 13.58 1.91
N LYS A 240 -7.36 12.95 1.63
CA LYS A 240 -6.49 12.39 2.66
C LYS A 240 -5.85 13.51 3.46
N ASP A 241 -6.00 13.49 4.78
CA ASP A 241 -5.35 14.48 5.65
C ASP A 241 -3.86 14.11 5.81
N PRO A 242 -2.89 14.92 5.35
CA PRO A 242 -1.46 14.61 5.44
C PRO A 242 -0.99 14.47 6.90
N ARG A 243 -1.69 15.06 7.87
CA ARG A 243 -1.36 14.97 9.30
C ARG A 243 -1.66 13.60 9.90
N ILE A 244 -2.43 12.74 9.20
CA ILE A 244 -2.90 11.46 9.73
C ILE A 244 -2.08 10.30 9.17
N TRP A 245 -1.27 9.68 10.05
CA TRP A 245 -0.46 8.50 9.74
C TRP A 245 -1.27 7.19 9.66
N GLN A 246 -2.48 7.16 10.23
CA GLN A 246 -3.35 5.98 10.17
C GLN A 246 -3.88 5.78 8.74
N PRO A 247 -4.13 4.53 8.30
CA PRO A 247 -4.66 4.28 6.97
C PRO A 247 -6.02 4.98 6.73
N GLN A 248 -6.07 5.88 5.75
CA GLN A 248 -7.27 6.62 5.38
C GLN A 248 -7.89 6.05 4.10
N ARG A 249 -8.76 5.04 4.23
CA ARG A 249 -9.31 4.30 3.08
C ARG A 249 -10.80 4.06 3.19
N LEU A 250 -11.43 3.88 2.04
CA LEU A 250 -12.73 3.25 1.91
C LEU A 250 -12.56 1.73 1.98
N TYR A 251 -13.46 1.04 2.68
CA TYR A 251 -13.48 -0.41 2.78
C TYR A 251 -14.86 -0.93 2.39
N HIS A 252 -14.88 -1.97 1.55
CA HIS A 252 -16.09 -2.74 1.33
C HIS A 252 -16.54 -3.34 2.67
N GLN A 253 -17.85 -3.55 2.87
CA GLN A 253 -18.43 -4.02 4.13
C GLN A 253 -17.83 -5.34 4.65
N GLU A 254 -17.61 -6.29 3.74
CA GLU A 254 -16.93 -7.57 4.01
C GLU A 254 -15.39 -7.45 4.04
N GLY A 255 -14.84 -6.26 3.81
CA GLY A 255 -13.41 -5.95 3.87
C GLY A 255 -12.56 -6.38 2.67
N TRP A 256 -13.08 -7.17 1.72
CA TRP A 256 -12.30 -7.76 0.62
C TRP A 256 -11.81 -6.75 -0.43
N ALA A 257 -12.33 -5.53 -0.43
CA ALA A 257 -11.88 -4.44 -1.28
C ALA A 257 -11.61 -3.17 -0.47
N SER A 258 -10.65 -2.37 -0.92
CA SER A 258 -10.35 -1.06 -0.34
C SER A 258 -9.80 -0.07 -1.36
N GLY A 259 -10.10 1.21 -1.16
CA GLY A 259 -9.67 2.30 -2.04
C GLY A 259 -9.18 3.51 -1.24
N GLU A 260 -8.19 4.20 -1.78
CA GLU A 260 -7.70 5.50 -1.30
C GLU A 260 -7.94 6.45 -2.47
N MET A 261 -8.87 7.40 -2.30
CA MET A 261 -9.16 8.40 -3.33
C MET A 261 -8.38 9.67 -2.99
N ASP A 262 -8.04 10.46 -3.99
CA ASP A 262 -7.27 11.67 -3.76
C ASP A 262 -8.20 12.79 -3.31
N LEU A 263 -9.24 13.10 -4.11
CA LEU A 263 -10.22 14.14 -3.81
C LEU A 263 -11.67 13.66 -4.04
N MET A 264 -12.60 14.18 -3.23
CA MET A 264 -14.04 14.10 -3.47
C MET A 264 -14.70 15.45 -3.22
N PHE A 265 -15.15 16.10 -4.30
CA PHE A 265 -15.92 17.33 -4.23
C PHE A 265 -17.37 17.02 -3.86
N ARG A 266 -17.91 17.77 -2.90
CA ARG A 266 -19.25 17.57 -2.36
C ARG A 266 -20.07 18.86 -2.26
N TRP A 267 -19.58 19.95 -2.83
CA TRP A 267 -20.26 21.25 -2.77
C TRP A 267 -21.58 21.25 -3.57
N GLU A 268 -21.68 20.42 -4.61
CA GLU A 268 -22.93 20.16 -5.32
C GLU A 268 -23.86 19.18 -4.58
N LYS A 269 -25.07 18.98 -5.09
CA LYS A 269 -25.99 17.95 -4.58
C LYS A 269 -25.41 16.54 -4.76
N ASN A 270 -24.69 16.35 -5.86
CA ASN A 270 -24.06 15.08 -6.26
C ASN A 270 -22.55 15.23 -6.16
N ALA A 271 -21.85 14.21 -5.65
CA ALA A 271 -20.42 14.26 -5.43
C ALA A 271 -19.63 13.91 -6.70
N LYS A 272 -18.43 14.47 -6.81
CA LYS A 272 -17.49 14.20 -7.90
C LYS A 272 -16.20 13.62 -7.32
N ILE A 273 -15.69 12.55 -7.91
CA ILE A 273 -14.40 11.94 -7.51
C ILE A 273 -13.33 12.41 -8.47
N VAL A 274 -12.19 12.81 -7.90
CA VAL A 274 -11.03 13.26 -8.67
C VAL A 274 -9.78 12.51 -8.20
N ASP A 275 -8.98 12.10 -9.18
CA ASP A 275 -7.67 11.45 -8.98
C ASP A 275 -6.58 12.37 -9.56
N ILE A 276 -5.57 12.70 -8.76
CA ILE A 276 -4.50 13.63 -9.09
C ILE A 276 -3.37 12.87 -9.79
N LYS A 277 -2.88 13.42 -10.90
CA LYS A 277 -1.77 12.86 -11.67
C LYS A 277 -0.70 13.92 -11.88
N ALA A 278 0.46 13.75 -11.22
CA ALA A 278 1.69 14.51 -11.48
C ALA A 278 2.34 14.10 -12.82
N SER A 279 1.62 14.23 -13.93
CA SER A 279 2.07 13.90 -15.28
C SER A 279 1.29 14.71 -16.33
N ASP A 280 1.62 14.53 -17.61
CA ASP A 280 0.95 15.18 -18.75
C ASP A 280 -0.09 14.29 -19.46
N GLY A 281 -0.35 13.09 -18.92
CA GLY A 281 -1.33 12.15 -19.48
C GLY A 281 -0.92 11.45 -20.78
N LYS A 282 0.30 11.66 -21.29
CA LYS A 282 0.75 11.06 -22.55
C LYS A 282 1.38 9.66 -22.37
N SER A 283 1.73 9.28 -21.15
CA SER A 283 2.41 8.00 -20.88
C SER A 283 1.46 6.80 -21.06
N LYS A 284 2.03 5.62 -21.40
CA LYS A 284 1.29 4.34 -21.42
C LYS A 284 0.63 4.00 -20.06
N TYR A 285 1.16 4.55 -18.97
CA TYR A 285 0.61 4.36 -17.62
C TYR A 285 -0.73 5.10 -17.41
N SER A 286 -1.05 6.11 -18.23
CA SER A 286 -2.32 6.85 -18.21
C SER A 286 -3.54 5.98 -18.57
N ALA A 287 -3.34 4.82 -19.20
CA ALA A 287 -4.40 3.89 -19.57
C ALA A 287 -5.10 3.26 -18.36
N GLY A 288 -4.47 3.25 -17.18
CA GLY A 288 -5.05 2.70 -15.96
C GLY A 288 -6.03 3.63 -15.24
N LEU A 289 -6.07 4.93 -15.59
CA LEU A 289 -6.90 5.91 -14.89
C LEU A 289 -8.41 5.57 -14.95
N PRO A 290 -9.01 5.20 -16.10
CA PRO A 290 -10.42 4.84 -16.15
C PRO A 290 -10.79 3.68 -15.22
N VAL A 291 -9.94 2.64 -15.17
CA VAL A 291 -10.11 1.49 -14.29
C VAL A 291 -10.02 1.91 -12.82
N GLN A 292 -9.07 2.78 -12.49
CA GLN A 292 -8.88 3.30 -11.12
C GLN A 292 -10.10 4.10 -10.65
N LEU A 293 -10.55 5.07 -11.44
CA LEU A 293 -11.69 5.92 -11.10
C LEU A 293 -13.00 5.13 -11.05
N ARG A 294 -13.23 4.21 -11.99
CA ARG A 294 -14.41 3.32 -11.96
C ARG A 294 -14.41 2.41 -10.74
N PHE A 295 -13.26 1.89 -10.31
CA PHE A 295 -13.16 1.13 -9.06
C PHE A 295 -13.56 1.97 -7.83
N TYR A 296 -13.13 3.23 -7.74
CA TYR A 296 -13.54 4.13 -6.66
C TYR A 296 -15.03 4.48 -6.72
N SER A 297 -15.56 4.71 -7.93
CA SER A 297 -16.99 4.91 -8.19
C SER A 297 -17.83 3.72 -7.74
N TRP A 298 -17.38 2.49 -8.01
CA TRP A 298 -18.05 1.27 -7.53
C TRP A 298 -17.99 1.18 -5.99
N LEU A 299 -16.79 1.33 -5.41
CA LEU A 299 -16.59 1.12 -3.99
C LEU A 299 -17.40 2.10 -3.13
N ILE A 300 -17.48 3.37 -3.53
CA ILE A 300 -18.29 4.35 -2.80
C ILE A 300 -19.79 4.04 -2.90
N GLN A 301 -20.27 3.53 -4.03
CA GLN A 301 -21.68 3.14 -4.20
C GLN A 301 -22.04 1.93 -3.35
N GLU A 302 -21.16 0.93 -3.25
CA GLU A 302 -21.35 -0.21 -2.34
C GLU A 302 -21.38 0.24 -0.87
N ILE A 303 -20.53 1.19 -0.49
CA ILE A 303 -20.56 1.76 0.86
C ILE A 303 -21.87 2.54 1.08
N LYS A 304 -22.34 3.34 0.10
CA LYS A 304 -23.60 4.08 0.22
C LYS A 304 -24.79 3.18 0.55
N LYS A 305 -24.91 2.00 -0.08
CA LYS A 305 -26.02 1.04 0.09
C LYS A 305 -26.30 0.71 1.57
N ILE A 306 -25.28 0.68 2.42
CA ILE A 306 -25.40 0.26 3.83
C ILE A 306 -25.24 1.38 4.85
N SER A 307 -24.79 2.54 4.41
CA SER A 307 -24.18 3.52 5.30
C SER A 307 -25.02 4.80 5.47
N GLY A 308 -26.14 4.86 4.75
CA GLY A 308 -27.10 5.97 4.82
C GLY A 308 -26.62 7.26 4.19
N ILE A 309 -25.49 7.25 3.48
CA ILE A 309 -24.98 8.39 2.70
C ILE A 309 -25.98 8.76 1.61
N LYS A 310 -26.36 10.04 1.54
CA LYS A 310 -27.35 10.57 0.59
C LYS A 310 -26.73 11.55 -0.40
N PHE A 311 -26.02 11.06 -1.42
CA PHE A 311 -25.62 11.82 -2.61
C PHE A 311 -25.46 10.88 -3.80
N GLU A 312 -25.73 11.30 -5.03
CA GLU A 312 -25.32 10.55 -6.24
C GLU A 312 -23.96 11.02 -6.76
N LEU A 313 -23.32 10.25 -7.64
CA LEU A 313 -22.09 10.69 -8.29
C LEU A 313 -22.43 11.51 -9.54
N SER A 314 -21.83 12.70 -9.69
CA SER A 314 -21.98 13.56 -10.87
C SER A 314 -20.85 13.39 -11.88
N GLY A 315 -19.69 12.86 -11.48
CA GLY A 315 -18.60 12.65 -12.42
C GLY A 315 -17.34 12.03 -11.79
N LEU A 316 -16.48 11.53 -12.68
CA LEU A 316 -15.15 11.01 -12.37
C LEU A 316 -14.13 11.76 -13.24
N GLU A 317 -13.09 12.33 -12.63
CA GLU A 317 -12.07 13.08 -13.36
C GLU A 317 -10.66 12.68 -12.93
N GLY A 318 -9.73 12.63 -13.88
CA GLY A 318 -8.30 12.67 -13.60
C GLY A 318 -7.76 14.07 -13.83
N TRP A 319 -7.11 14.66 -12.83
CA TRP A 319 -6.47 15.97 -12.94
C TRP A 319 -4.99 15.80 -13.25
N TYR A 320 -4.60 16.17 -14.46
CA TYR A 320 -3.20 16.16 -14.87
C TYR A 320 -2.57 17.50 -14.54
N LEU A 321 -1.49 17.49 -13.75
CA LEU A 321 -0.92 18.72 -13.22
C LEU A 321 0.20 19.32 -14.09
N LYS A 322 0.95 18.48 -14.82
CA LYS A 322 2.09 18.95 -15.63
C LYS A 322 1.64 19.83 -16.80
N VAL A 323 0.51 19.46 -17.38
CA VAL A 323 -0.27 20.28 -18.31
C VAL A 323 -1.67 20.27 -17.71
N PRO A 324 -2.15 21.38 -17.13
CA PRO A 324 -3.42 21.39 -16.41
C PRO A 324 -4.58 21.06 -17.33
N PHE A 325 -5.17 19.88 -17.18
CA PHE A 325 -6.43 19.51 -17.83
C PHE A 325 -7.17 18.40 -17.08
N ARG A 326 -8.46 18.28 -17.38
CA ARG A 326 -9.35 17.25 -16.82
C ARG A 326 -9.55 16.12 -17.83
N LYS A 327 -9.27 14.89 -17.43
CA LYS A 327 -9.68 13.69 -18.17
C LYS A 327 -10.96 13.15 -17.57
N ILE A 328 -12.06 13.28 -18.30
CA ILE A 328 -13.37 12.78 -17.88
C ILE A 328 -13.44 11.26 -18.06
N VAL A 329 -14.01 10.57 -17.09
CA VAL A 329 -14.24 9.12 -17.13
C VAL A 329 -15.72 8.86 -16.87
N ASP A 330 -16.30 7.96 -17.65
CA ASP A 330 -17.71 7.60 -17.51
C ASP A 330 -17.98 6.87 -16.19
N LEU A 331 -19.11 7.22 -15.57
CA LEU A 331 -19.65 6.55 -14.39
C LEU A 331 -20.08 5.12 -14.71
N ILE A 332 -20.07 4.26 -13.69
CA ILE A 332 -20.75 2.97 -13.73
C ILE A 332 -22.25 3.25 -13.60
N LYS A 333 -23.06 2.72 -14.53
CA LYS A 333 -24.50 2.88 -14.46
C LYS A 333 -25.05 2.12 -13.24
N PRO A 334 -26.09 2.63 -12.57
CA PRO A 334 -26.70 1.91 -11.44
C PRO A 334 -27.14 0.48 -11.77
N SER A 335 -27.58 0.23 -13.01
CA SER A 335 -27.98 -1.10 -13.50
C SER A 335 -26.82 -2.11 -13.55
N ASP A 336 -25.59 -1.62 -13.68
CA ASP A 336 -24.41 -2.46 -13.95
C ASP A 336 -23.61 -2.72 -12.67
N LEU A 337 -24.03 -2.13 -11.53
CA LEU A 337 -23.28 -2.15 -10.28
C LEU A 337 -23.17 -3.55 -9.68
N ASP A 338 -24.24 -4.34 -9.77
CA ASP A 338 -24.25 -5.71 -9.23
C ASP A 338 -23.39 -6.65 -10.11
N GLU A 339 -23.42 -6.48 -11.43
CA GLU A 339 -22.53 -7.22 -12.35
C GLU A 339 -21.05 -6.87 -12.11
N GLU A 340 -20.73 -5.58 -11.94
CA GLU A 340 -19.36 -5.14 -11.63
C GLU A 340 -18.91 -5.69 -10.27
N THR A 341 -19.81 -5.78 -9.29
CA THR A 341 -19.52 -6.38 -7.97
C THR A 341 -19.12 -7.84 -8.11
N GLU A 342 -19.88 -8.64 -8.87
CA GLU A 342 -19.54 -10.04 -9.14
C GLU A 342 -18.23 -10.19 -9.93
N ARG A 343 -18.00 -9.33 -10.94
CA ARG A 343 -16.74 -9.30 -11.71
C ARG A 343 -15.55 -9.05 -10.79
N LEU A 344 -15.60 -8.01 -9.97
CA LEU A 344 -14.53 -7.63 -9.05
C LEU A 344 -14.32 -8.69 -7.96
N LYS A 345 -15.38 -9.28 -7.44
CA LYS A 345 -15.30 -10.37 -6.46
C LYS A 345 -14.65 -11.62 -7.07
N LYS A 346 -14.97 -11.97 -8.33
CA LYS A 346 -14.33 -13.05 -9.07
C LYS A 346 -12.84 -12.79 -9.26
N ILE A 347 -12.45 -11.61 -9.72
CA ILE A 347 -11.04 -11.21 -9.86
C ILE A 347 -10.32 -11.31 -8.52
N TRP A 348 -10.92 -10.81 -7.44
CA TRP A 348 -10.36 -10.91 -6.10
C TRP A 348 -10.12 -12.38 -5.67
N LYS A 349 -11.06 -13.29 -5.95
CA LYS A 349 -10.89 -14.74 -5.69
C LYS A 349 -9.77 -15.35 -6.52
N GLU A 350 -9.68 -15.02 -7.82
CA GLU A 350 -8.58 -15.45 -8.68
C GLU A 350 -7.22 -14.99 -8.15
N GLN A 351 -7.13 -13.72 -7.73
CA GLN A 351 -5.95 -13.13 -7.09
C GLN A 351 -5.53 -13.90 -5.82
N GLN A 352 -6.48 -14.33 -4.99
CA GLN A 352 -6.16 -15.10 -3.78
C GLN A 352 -5.61 -16.50 -4.11
N ASN A 353 -6.14 -17.11 -5.15
CA ASN A 353 -5.82 -18.48 -5.54
C ASN A 353 -4.55 -18.63 -6.38
N MET A 354 -3.93 -17.54 -6.82
CA MET A 354 -2.66 -17.62 -7.54
C MET A 354 -1.56 -18.35 -6.78
N GLU A 355 -0.80 -19.16 -7.51
CA GLU A 355 0.21 -20.07 -6.98
C GLU A 355 1.63 -19.67 -7.37
N ARG A 356 2.63 -20.27 -6.72
CA ARG A 356 4.05 -19.97 -6.94
C ARG A 356 4.52 -20.24 -8.36
N LEU A 357 3.79 -21.00 -9.18
CA LEU A 357 4.13 -21.20 -10.60
C LEU A 357 4.29 -19.88 -11.37
N PHE A 358 3.57 -18.82 -10.97
CA PHE A 358 3.70 -17.49 -11.58
C PHE A 358 4.98 -16.74 -11.19
N SER A 359 5.81 -17.29 -10.31
CA SER A 359 7.18 -16.82 -10.07
C SER A 359 8.16 -17.26 -11.16
N LYS A 360 7.78 -18.23 -12.00
CA LYS A 360 8.63 -18.71 -13.09
C LYS A 360 8.97 -17.59 -14.07
N CYS A 361 10.21 -17.58 -14.51
CA CYS A 361 10.70 -16.71 -15.56
C CYS A 361 10.75 -17.49 -16.88
N PRO A 362 10.49 -16.83 -18.02
CA PRO A 362 10.74 -17.45 -19.32
C PRO A 362 12.23 -17.80 -19.44
N ILE A 363 12.50 -18.94 -20.07
CA ILE A 363 13.87 -19.41 -20.37
C ILE A 363 14.22 -19.05 -21.83
N GLU A 364 13.20 -18.86 -22.68
CA GLU A 364 13.29 -18.48 -24.09
C GLU A 364 12.36 -17.28 -24.37
N GLY A 365 12.72 -16.47 -25.37
CA GLY A 365 11.94 -15.28 -25.78
C GLY A 365 12.28 -14.00 -25.00
N GLU A 366 11.36 -13.03 -25.03
CA GLU A 366 11.56 -11.74 -24.36
C GLU A 366 11.35 -11.89 -22.84
N PHE A 367 12.41 -11.68 -22.07
CA PHE A 367 12.33 -11.65 -20.61
C PHE A 367 11.81 -10.28 -20.14
N ASN A 368 10.73 -10.31 -19.37
CA ASN A 368 10.12 -9.13 -18.77
C ASN A 368 9.71 -9.38 -17.31
N LEU A 369 10.13 -8.50 -16.41
CA LEU A 369 9.69 -8.43 -15.01
C LEU A 369 9.01 -7.10 -14.76
N MET A 370 7.69 -7.02 -14.88
CA MET A 370 6.92 -5.82 -14.54
C MET A 370 7.43 -4.55 -15.24
N SER A 371 7.72 -4.64 -16.54
CA SER A 371 8.35 -3.60 -17.39
C SER A 371 9.88 -3.45 -17.26
N VAL A 372 10.55 -4.32 -16.50
CA VAL A 372 12.01 -4.41 -16.49
C VAL A 372 12.45 -5.48 -17.48
N ASN A 373 13.23 -5.10 -18.49
CA ASN A 373 13.76 -6.04 -19.48
C ASN A 373 14.99 -6.79 -18.94
N LEU A 374 15.45 -7.81 -19.68
CA LEU A 374 16.64 -8.57 -19.31
C LEU A 374 17.87 -7.69 -19.12
N GLU A 375 18.10 -6.76 -20.05
CA GLU A 375 19.26 -5.87 -20.05
C GLU A 375 19.38 -5.08 -18.74
N SER A 376 18.27 -4.55 -18.22
CA SER A 376 18.23 -3.76 -16.98
C SER A 376 18.59 -4.54 -15.71
N ILE A 377 18.48 -5.87 -15.73
CA ILE A 377 18.84 -6.73 -14.58
C ILE A 377 20.10 -7.55 -14.84
N THR A 378 20.61 -7.54 -16.07
CA THR A 378 21.79 -8.30 -16.45
C THR A 378 23.01 -7.56 -15.93
N PRO A 379 23.85 -8.21 -15.12
CA PRO A 379 25.04 -7.56 -14.60
C PRO A 379 25.98 -7.11 -15.72
N LYS A 380 26.75 -6.04 -15.50
CA LYS A 380 27.70 -5.51 -16.50
C LYS A 380 28.67 -6.59 -17.00
N ARG A 381 29.12 -7.46 -16.09
CA ARG A 381 30.01 -8.61 -16.40
C ARG A 381 29.38 -9.66 -17.32
N TRP A 382 28.07 -9.66 -17.51
CA TRP A 382 27.33 -10.57 -18.40
C TRP A 382 26.62 -9.81 -19.54
N GLN A 383 26.98 -8.55 -19.77
CA GLN A 383 26.38 -7.77 -20.86
C GLN A 383 26.64 -8.44 -22.22
N GLY A 384 25.61 -8.51 -23.06
CA GLY A 384 25.67 -9.18 -24.36
C GLY A 384 25.43 -10.70 -24.31
N GLU A 385 25.30 -11.30 -23.13
CA GLU A 385 24.95 -12.72 -23.00
C GLU A 385 23.47 -12.97 -23.37
N THR A 386 23.19 -14.18 -23.87
CA THR A 386 21.81 -14.62 -24.13
C THR A 386 21.10 -14.98 -22.82
N LEU A 387 19.76 -14.91 -22.83
CA LEU A 387 18.94 -15.35 -21.68
C LEU A 387 19.29 -16.78 -21.25
N GLU A 388 19.45 -17.68 -22.22
CA GLU A 388 19.81 -19.08 -21.98
C GLU A 388 21.17 -19.20 -21.28
N ASN A 389 22.19 -18.45 -21.73
CA ASN A 389 23.51 -18.44 -21.11
C ASN A 389 23.44 -17.91 -19.67
N ILE A 390 22.66 -16.85 -19.43
CA ILE A 390 22.46 -16.30 -18.08
C ILE A 390 21.78 -17.34 -17.19
N CYS A 391 20.69 -17.95 -17.63
CA CYS A 391 19.99 -19.02 -16.90
C CYS A 391 20.93 -20.20 -16.59
N ASN A 392 21.83 -20.55 -17.51
CA ASN A 392 22.83 -21.60 -17.30
C ASN A 392 23.85 -21.21 -16.21
N LYS A 393 24.34 -19.97 -16.20
CA LYS A 393 25.24 -19.44 -15.15
C LYS A 393 24.57 -19.38 -13.77
N LEU A 394 23.25 -19.21 -13.72
CA LEU A 394 22.48 -19.12 -12.47
C LEU A 394 22.11 -20.48 -11.86
N LYS A 395 22.40 -21.60 -12.53
CA LYS A 395 22.14 -22.94 -11.98
C LYS A 395 22.84 -23.08 -10.62
N PRO A 396 22.10 -23.43 -9.55
CA PRO A 396 22.68 -23.52 -8.21
C PRO A 396 23.67 -24.69 -8.14
N GLU A 397 24.81 -24.46 -7.50
CA GLU A 397 25.76 -25.52 -7.16
C GLU A 397 25.33 -26.26 -5.89
N TYR A 398 25.78 -27.51 -5.68
CA TYR A 398 25.59 -28.19 -4.41
C TYR A 398 26.34 -27.43 -3.27
N PRO A 399 25.75 -27.24 -2.07
CA PRO A 399 24.49 -27.79 -1.55
C PRO A 399 23.25 -26.91 -1.77
N PHE A 400 23.33 -25.86 -2.58
CA PHE A 400 22.21 -24.97 -2.86
C PHE A 400 21.20 -25.63 -3.80
N SER A 401 19.91 -25.33 -3.60
CA SER A 401 18.83 -25.88 -4.41
C SER A 401 18.14 -24.80 -5.23
N LYS A 402 17.42 -25.23 -6.26
CA LYS A 402 16.52 -24.35 -7.02
C LYS A 402 15.43 -23.80 -6.11
N ILE A 403 15.00 -22.58 -6.38
CA ILE A 403 13.93 -21.88 -5.67
C ILE A 403 12.64 -22.71 -5.67
N LEU A 404 12.30 -23.35 -6.79
CA LEU A 404 11.09 -24.18 -6.89
C LEU A 404 11.18 -25.53 -6.19
N ALA A 405 12.35 -25.95 -5.72
CA ALA A 405 12.51 -27.15 -4.90
C ALA A 405 12.09 -26.90 -3.43
N ILE A 406 11.97 -25.64 -3.01
CA ILE A 406 11.45 -25.28 -1.68
C ILE A 406 9.99 -25.75 -1.62
N PRO A 407 9.54 -26.50 -0.60
CA PRO A 407 8.15 -26.97 -0.53
C PRO A 407 7.18 -25.80 -0.30
N ASP A 408 6.11 -25.74 -1.11
CA ASP A 408 5.01 -24.77 -0.93
C ASP A 408 4.08 -25.18 0.21
N ARG A 409 3.70 -26.45 0.26
CA ARG A 409 2.84 -27.03 1.29
C ARG A 409 3.23 -28.48 1.48
N LEU A 410 2.89 -29.02 2.64
CA LEU A 410 3.15 -30.42 2.97
C LEU A 410 1.97 -31.03 3.71
N ASN A 411 1.92 -32.35 3.69
CA ASN A 411 0.97 -33.12 4.49
C ASN A 411 1.71 -33.79 5.65
N VAL A 412 1.09 -33.84 6.82
CA VAL A 412 1.67 -34.49 8.00
C VAL A 412 0.63 -35.35 8.71
N LYS A 413 1.13 -36.36 9.41
CA LYS A 413 0.37 -37.09 10.42
C LYS A 413 0.86 -36.67 11.82
N GLY A 414 -0.07 -36.45 12.73
CA GLY A 414 0.28 -36.26 14.13
C GLY A 414 -0.93 -36.29 15.07
N HIS A 415 -0.64 -36.24 16.36
CA HIS A 415 -1.61 -36.17 17.43
C HIS A 415 -1.81 -34.71 17.84
N ILE A 416 -3.04 -34.20 17.72
CA ILE A 416 -3.40 -32.85 18.14
C ILE A 416 -3.79 -32.88 19.62
N SER A 417 -3.19 -31.99 20.41
CA SER A 417 -3.52 -31.75 21.82
C SER A 417 -3.24 -30.31 22.23
N GLY A 418 -3.42 -29.94 23.50
CA GLY A 418 -2.94 -28.66 24.05
C GLY A 418 -3.36 -27.43 23.22
N LYS A 419 -4.67 -27.28 22.99
CA LYS A 419 -5.23 -26.21 22.16
C LYS A 419 -5.23 -24.87 22.88
N TRP A 420 -5.10 -23.81 22.12
CA TRP A 420 -5.23 -22.44 22.60
C TRP A 420 -5.92 -21.58 21.56
N GLY A 421 -6.35 -20.40 22.00
CA GLY A 421 -6.87 -19.38 21.11
C GLY A 421 -8.28 -18.92 21.49
N PRO A 422 -8.64 -17.68 21.11
CA PRO A 422 -7.81 -16.74 20.37
C PRO A 422 -6.68 -16.14 21.25
N LEU A 423 -5.43 -16.20 20.79
CA LEU A 423 -4.24 -15.62 21.44
C LEU A 423 -3.37 -14.88 20.44
N ASN A 424 -2.63 -13.87 20.89
CA ASN A 424 -1.73 -13.13 20.01
C ASN A 424 -0.60 -14.01 19.47
N ASN A 425 -0.49 -14.09 18.15
CA ASN A 425 0.68 -14.64 17.47
C ASN A 425 1.87 -13.67 17.57
N HIS A 426 2.98 -14.04 16.93
CA HIS A 426 4.20 -13.23 16.91
C HIS A 426 4.08 -11.89 16.16
N PHE A 427 3.00 -11.68 15.41
CA PHE A 427 2.65 -10.42 14.78
C PHE A 427 1.68 -9.58 15.63
N GLY A 428 1.21 -10.09 16.77
CA GLY A 428 0.19 -9.46 17.61
C GLY A 428 -1.24 -9.62 17.06
N GLU A 429 -1.46 -10.61 16.22
CA GLU A 429 -2.77 -10.94 15.66
C GLU A 429 -3.38 -12.11 16.45
N LEU A 430 -4.69 -12.05 16.76
CA LEU A 430 -5.39 -13.12 17.49
C LEU A 430 -5.58 -14.34 16.59
N VAL A 431 -5.02 -15.49 17.00
CA VAL A 431 -5.11 -16.75 16.26
C VAL A 431 -5.47 -17.92 17.18
N HIS A 432 -6.04 -18.96 16.57
CA HIS A 432 -6.23 -20.27 17.14
C HIS A 432 -5.02 -21.17 16.85
N GLY A 433 -4.74 -22.09 17.76
CA GLY A 433 -3.64 -23.02 17.60
C GLY A 433 -3.76 -24.26 18.47
N ALA A 434 -2.88 -25.22 18.22
CA ALA A 434 -2.78 -26.46 18.95
C ALA A 434 -1.35 -27.03 18.92
N LEU A 435 -1.07 -27.92 19.86
CA LEU A 435 0.16 -28.70 19.84
C LEU A 435 -0.03 -29.89 18.89
N LEU A 436 0.93 -30.11 18.00
CA LEU A 436 1.01 -31.30 17.17
C LEU A 436 2.22 -32.13 17.59
N SER A 437 1.97 -33.38 17.99
CA SER A 437 3.00 -34.34 18.37
C SER A 437 3.02 -35.54 17.42
N ASN A 438 4.12 -36.30 17.39
CA ASN A 438 4.19 -37.51 16.56
C ASN A 438 3.24 -38.62 17.05
N THR A 439 3.03 -38.69 18.37
CA THR A 439 2.11 -39.61 19.07
C THR A 439 1.61 -38.95 20.36
N LYS A 440 0.62 -39.55 21.02
CA LYS A 440 0.19 -39.12 22.36
C LYS A 440 1.37 -39.22 23.35
N GLY A 441 1.77 -38.10 23.95
CA GLY A 441 2.94 -38.03 24.84
C GLY A 441 4.30 -38.13 24.11
N GLY A 442 4.33 -37.93 22.80
CA GLY A 442 5.54 -38.00 21.99
C GLY A 442 6.55 -36.89 22.28
N THR A 443 7.81 -37.12 21.89
CA THR A 443 8.94 -36.20 22.12
C THR A 443 9.07 -35.12 21.05
N VAL A 444 8.57 -35.36 19.84
CA VAL A 444 8.58 -34.38 18.75
C VAL A 444 7.30 -33.57 18.83
N ASN A 445 7.44 -32.31 19.21
CA ASN A 445 6.34 -31.39 19.48
C ASN A 445 6.52 -30.12 18.65
N LEU A 446 5.51 -29.75 17.87
CA LEU A 446 5.50 -28.52 17.08
C LEU A 446 4.17 -27.77 17.25
N SER A 447 4.18 -26.46 16.98
CA SER A 447 2.95 -25.66 16.99
C SER A 447 2.22 -25.76 15.65
N LEU A 448 0.94 -26.10 15.70
CA LEU A 448 -0.02 -25.94 14.62
C LEU A 448 -0.80 -24.65 14.88
N GLU A 449 -0.77 -23.68 13.98
CA GLU A 449 -1.33 -22.35 14.21
C GLU A 449 -2.05 -21.86 12.96
N GLU A 450 -3.09 -21.05 13.10
CA GLU A 450 -3.62 -20.33 11.94
C GLU A 450 -2.54 -19.44 11.33
N SER A 451 -2.41 -19.46 10.01
CA SER A 451 -1.48 -18.59 9.28
C SER A 451 -1.84 -17.10 9.44
N GLN A 452 -3.14 -16.85 9.63
CA GLN A 452 -3.78 -15.54 9.74
C GLN A 452 -5.04 -15.68 10.60
N PRO A 453 -5.48 -14.63 11.33
CA PRO A 453 -6.69 -14.71 12.15
C PRO A 453 -7.90 -15.21 11.38
N ASN A 454 -8.67 -16.11 11.97
CA ASN A 454 -9.91 -16.64 11.38
C ASN A 454 -9.72 -17.45 10.08
N SER A 455 -8.48 -17.81 9.72
CA SER A 455 -8.23 -18.64 8.53
C SER A 455 -8.52 -20.12 8.76
N HIS A 456 -8.67 -20.56 10.02
CA HIS A 456 -9.08 -21.91 10.40
C HIS A 456 -9.69 -21.91 11.83
N LEU A 457 -10.76 -21.15 12.05
CA LEU A 457 -11.39 -20.85 13.36
C LEU A 457 -11.58 -22.05 14.28
N ASN A 458 -11.96 -23.20 13.73
CA ASN A 458 -12.29 -24.38 14.52
C ASN A 458 -11.05 -25.12 15.04
N LEU A 459 -9.82 -24.68 14.72
CA LEU A 459 -8.58 -25.36 15.11
C LEU A 459 -8.48 -25.61 16.62
N SER A 460 -8.84 -24.63 17.45
CA SER A 460 -8.77 -24.78 18.90
C SER A 460 -9.93 -25.59 19.50
N GLN A 461 -10.95 -25.90 18.69
CA GLN A 461 -12.14 -26.67 19.08
C GLN A 461 -12.03 -28.16 18.69
N ILE A 462 -10.98 -28.53 17.96
CA ILE A 462 -10.73 -29.91 17.54
C ILE A 462 -10.53 -30.80 18.79
N LYS A 463 -11.13 -32.00 18.76
CA LYS A 463 -10.96 -33.00 19.83
C LYS A 463 -9.53 -33.55 19.83
N ASP A 464 -9.01 -33.88 21.00
CA ASP A 464 -7.70 -34.56 21.06
C ASP A 464 -7.75 -35.88 20.28
N GLY A 465 -6.71 -36.17 19.49
CA GLY A 465 -6.73 -37.33 18.61
C GLY A 465 -5.66 -37.32 17.55
N GLU A 466 -5.60 -38.39 16.76
CA GLU A 466 -4.73 -38.50 15.60
C GLU A 466 -5.40 -37.95 14.34
N TYR A 467 -4.67 -37.09 13.64
CA TYR A 467 -5.14 -36.40 12.44
C TYR A 467 -4.10 -36.47 11.32
N ILE A 468 -4.60 -36.38 10.10
CA ILE A 468 -3.85 -35.96 8.92
C ILE A 468 -4.12 -34.48 8.69
N ILE A 469 -3.07 -33.70 8.60
CA ILE A 469 -3.13 -32.29 8.22
C ILE A 469 -2.63 -32.19 6.78
N LEU A 470 -3.54 -31.85 5.87
CA LEU A 470 -3.25 -31.66 4.45
C LEU A 470 -2.96 -30.19 4.17
N ASN A 471 -2.04 -29.93 3.23
CA ASN A 471 -1.73 -28.61 2.70
C ASN A 471 -1.26 -27.59 3.78
N ALA A 472 -0.54 -28.04 4.80
CA ALA A 472 0.03 -27.14 5.81
C ALA A 472 1.29 -26.44 5.29
N MET A 473 1.54 -25.23 5.79
CA MET A 473 2.68 -24.39 5.45
C MET A 473 3.79 -24.51 6.51
N PRO A 474 4.98 -25.05 6.20
CA PRO A 474 6.08 -25.17 7.16
C PRO A 474 6.75 -23.83 7.47
N GLY A 475 7.07 -23.57 8.73
CA GLY A 475 7.83 -22.38 9.11
C GLY A 475 8.63 -22.52 10.40
N VAL A 476 9.28 -21.42 10.78
CA VAL A 476 10.08 -21.32 12.01
C VAL A 476 9.62 -20.13 12.83
N TRP A 477 9.59 -20.30 14.14
CA TRP A 477 9.53 -19.19 15.07
C TRP A 477 10.33 -19.50 16.33
N ARG A 478 11.26 -18.60 16.70
CA ARG A 478 12.18 -18.80 17.84
C ARG A 478 12.82 -20.19 17.82
N ASP A 479 13.33 -20.58 16.65
CA ASP A 479 13.98 -21.86 16.39
C ASP A 479 13.10 -23.11 16.52
N MET A 480 11.80 -22.95 16.77
CA MET A 480 10.85 -24.04 16.81
C MET A 480 10.15 -24.19 15.45
N VAL A 481 10.07 -25.43 14.97
CA VAL A 481 9.26 -25.77 13.79
C VAL A 481 7.81 -25.46 14.09
N ARG A 482 7.13 -24.88 13.09
CA ARG A 482 5.70 -24.60 13.12
C ARG A 482 5.06 -25.04 11.83
N LEU A 483 3.78 -25.38 11.92
CA LEU A 483 2.91 -25.57 10.77
C LEU A 483 1.80 -24.53 10.83
N TYR A 484 1.63 -23.82 9.73
CA TYR A 484 0.55 -22.87 9.55
C TYR A 484 -0.57 -23.48 8.73
N VAL A 485 -1.81 -23.27 9.15
CA VAL A 485 -3.01 -23.68 8.41
C VAL A 485 -3.85 -22.49 8.00
N ASP A 486 -4.57 -22.64 6.90
CA ASP A 486 -5.49 -21.66 6.34
C ASP A 486 -6.67 -22.36 5.66
N GLU A 487 -7.49 -21.60 4.94
CA GLU A 487 -8.65 -22.08 4.18
C GLU A 487 -8.33 -23.15 3.11
N LYS A 488 -7.05 -23.29 2.71
CA LYS A 488 -6.60 -24.33 1.77
C LYS A 488 -6.15 -25.61 2.49
N SER A 489 -6.02 -25.55 3.81
CA SER A 489 -5.60 -26.66 4.66
C SER A 489 -6.80 -27.50 5.08
N LYS A 490 -6.62 -28.80 5.29
CA LYS A 490 -7.66 -29.69 5.83
C LYS A 490 -7.10 -30.49 7.00
N ILE A 491 -7.87 -30.59 8.07
CA ILE A 491 -7.53 -31.42 9.24
C ILE A 491 -8.55 -32.55 9.32
N ILE A 492 -8.10 -33.77 9.04
CA ILE A 492 -8.96 -34.95 8.86
C ILE A 492 -8.60 -35.99 9.93
N PRO A 493 -9.57 -36.52 10.69
CA PRO A 493 -9.32 -37.63 11.60
C PRO A 493 -8.69 -38.82 10.87
N ILE A 494 -7.70 -39.47 11.50
CA ILE A 494 -6.93 -40.55 10.85
C ILE A 494 -7.82 -41.70 10.31
N ASN A 495 -8.94 -41.97 10.98
CA ASN A 495 -9.87 -43.04 10.59
C ASN A 495 -10.63 -42.70 9.30
N GLU A 496 -10.90 -41.42 9.05
CA GLU A 496 -11.58 -40.96 7.84
C GLU A 496 -10.61 -40.90 6.65
N TYR A 497 -9.35 -40.51 6.90
CA TYR A 497 -8.33 -40.40 5.84
C TYR A 497 -7.96 -41.74 5.20
N LYS A 498 -7.96 -42.84 5.98
CA LYS A 498 -7.67 -44.19 5.46
C LYS A 498 -8.53 -44.58 4.26
N ASN A 499 -9.68 -43.94 4.06
CA ASN A 499 -10.62 -44.21 2.98
C ASN A 499 -10.47 -43.28 1.76
N MET A 500 -9.50 -42.35 1.73
CA MET A 500 -9.46 -41.21 0.78
C MET A 500 -8.23 -41.13 -0.16
N ASN A 501 -7.40 -42.18 -0.29
CA ASN A 501 -6.10 -42.26 -1.02
C ASN A 501 -4.85 -41.78 -0.25
N GLU A 502 -3.69 -42.35 -0.61
CA GLU A 502 -2.36 -42.09 -0.05
C GLU A 502 -1.71 -40.83 -0.64
N SER A 503 -1.97 -39.66 -0.04
CA SER A 503 -1.10 -38.50 -0.24
C SER A 503 0.26 -38.72 0.43
N GLU A 504 1.35 -38.18 -0.13
CA GLU A 504 2.68 -38.21 0.50
C GLU A 504 2.65 -37.50 1.86
N ILE A 505 3.11 -38.18 2.92
CA ILE A 505 3.11 -37.68 4.29
C ILE A 505 4.56 -37.42 4.76
N THR A 506 4.85 -36.17 5.08
CA THR A 506 6.10 -35.76 5.70
C THR A 506 6.11 -36.14 7.18
N ARG A 507 7.16 -36.83 7.64
CA ARG A 507 7.37 -37.10 9.06
C ARG A 507 7.67 -35.81 9.81
N LEU A 508 7.05 -35.57 10.98
CA LEU A 508 7.22 -34.32 11.74
C LEU A 508 8.69 -33.93 11.99
N GLY A 509 9.55 -34.90 12.33
CA GLY A 509 10.99 -34.67 12.55
C GLY A 509 11.82 -34.42 11.28
N ARG A 510 11.22 -34.48 10.09
CA ARG A 510 11.87 -34.26 8.78
C ARG A 510 11.32 -33.03 8.06
N ILE A 511 10.49 -32.22 8.72
CA ILE A 511 9.96 -30.99 8.15
C ILE A 511 11.15 -30.04 7.89
N SER A 512 11.42 -29.77 6.61
CA SER A 512 12.39 -28.75 6.24
C SER A 512 11.77 -27.37 6.46
N THR A 513 12.45 -26.55 7.25
CA THR A 513 12.03 -25.18 7.57
C THR A 513 13.07 -24.14 7.18
N LYS A 514 14.12 -24.58 6.49
CA LYS A 514 15.21 -23.75 6.01
C LYS A 514 15.56 -24.10 4.59
N SER A 515 16.16 -23.17 3.88
CA SER A 515 16.61 -23.40 2.51
C SER A 515 17.96 -22.75 2.27
N ASP A 516 18.74 -23.42 1.43
CA ASP A 516 20.03 -22.97 0.93
C ASP A 516 19.83 -22.66 -0.55
N ILE A 517 19.94 -21.38 -0.92
CA ILE A 517 19.71 -20.94 -2.31
C ILE A 517 20.87 -20.08 -2.83
N GLN A 518 20.99 -20.07 -4.14
CA GLN A 518 21.88 -19.20 -4.91
C GLN A 518 21.02 -18.45 -5.93
N GLY A 519 21.33 -17.18 -6.18
CA GLY A 519 20.63 -16.44 -7.20
C GLY A 519 21.12 -15.01 -7.38
N LEU A 520 20.73 -14.43 -8.50
CA LEU A 520 21.00 -13.05 -8.87
C LEU A 520 20.03 -12.12 -8.15
N VAL A 521 20.52 -11.03 -7.57
CA VAL A 521 19.68 -9.98 -7.01
C VAL A 521 19.05 -9.18 -8.16
N VAL A 522 17.73 -9.25 -8.31
CA VAL A 522 16.99 -8.56 -9.40
C VAL A 522 16.11 -7.40 -8.92
N SER A 523 15.98 -7.25 -7.59
CA SER A 523 15.20 -6.17 -6.99
C SER A 523 15.59 -5.99 -5.53
N ARG A 524 15.48 -4.74 -5.05
CA ARG A 524 15.77 -4.34 -3.67
C ARG A 524 14.66 -3.44 -3.11
N SER A 525 14.44 -3.52 -1.80
CA SER A 525 13.53 -2.62 -1.11
C SER A 525 13.95 -2.37 0.33
N ARG A 526 13.69 -1.16 0.81
CA ARG A 526 13.84 -0.77 2.22
C ARG A 526 12.61 0.00 2.63
N ASN A 527 12.02 -0.38 3.76
CA ASN A 527 10.86 0.30 4.31
C ASN A 527 11.04 0.44 5.82
N SER A 528 10.58 1.55 6.35
CA SER A 528 10.52 1.82 7.78
C SER A 528 9.24 2.57 8.09
N GLY A 529 8.88 2.60 9.37
CA GLY A 529 7.74 3.38 9.85
C GLY A 529 7.46 3.06 11.31
N ASN A 530 6.31 3.53 11.79
CA ASN A 530 5.84 3.25 13.13
C ASN A 530 4.60 2.35 13.08
N ARG A 531 4.49 1.42 14.03
CA ARG A 531 3.31 0.59 14.24
C ARG A 531 2.19 1.40 14.88
N LEU A 532 0.99 0.80 14.96
CA LEU A 532 -0.15 1.47 15.61
C LEU A 532 0.09 1.80 17.10
N ASP A 533 1.01 1.09 17.76
CA ASP A 533 1.43 1.29 19.15
C ASP A 533 2.61 2.27 19.28
N GLY A 534 3.06 2.89 18.18
CA GLY A 534 4.18 3.82 18.14
C GLY A 534 5.56 3.18 18.05
N ARG A 535 5.70 1.84 18.08
CA ARG A 535 7.01 1.19 17.97
C ARG A 535 7.56 1.31 16.55
N PRO A 536 8.83 1.72 16.37
CA PRO A 536 9.43 1.77 15.05
C PRO A 536 9.64 0.36 14.51
N TRP A 537 9.58 0.23 13.20
CA TRP A 537 9.93 -0.98 12.48
C TRP A 537 10.77 -0.64 11.26
N THR A 538 11.62 -1.59 10.86
CA THR A 538 12.42 -1.50 9.64
C THR A 538 12.51 -2.87 9.02
N MET A 539 12.43 -2.89 7.70
CA MET A 539 12.49 -4.08 6.88
C MET A 539 13.31 -3.77 5.63
N GLU A 540 14.28 -4.64 5.34
CA GLU A 540 14.94 -4.68 4.03
C GLU A 540 14.61 -5.99 3.34
N SER A 541 14.42 -5.95 2.03
CA SER A 541 14.27 -7.16 1.23
C SER A 541 15.02 -7.06 -0.09
N CYS A 542 15.37 -8.22 -0.62
CA CYS A 542 15.79 -8.38 -2.00
C CYS A 542 15.07 -9.56 -2.65
N HIS A 543 15.14 -9.64 -3.98
CA HIS A 543 14.57 -10.73 -4.74
C HIS A 543 15.68 -11.46 -5.48
N LEU A 544 15.72 -12.78 -5.32
CA LEU A 544 16.72 -13.64 -5.95
C LEU A 544 16.09 -14.38 -7.12
N TRP A 545 16.78 -14.39 -8.25
CA TRP A 545 16.46 -15.16 -9.45
C TRP A 545 17.53 -16.25 -9.67
N ASP A 546 17.11 -17.50 -9.77
CA ASP A 546 18.00 -18.67 -9.97
C ASP A 546 18.05 -19.15 -11.42
N GLY A 547 17.61 -18.32 -12.37
CA GLY A 547 17.45 -18.70 -13.78
C GLY A 547 16.10 -19.36 -14.09
N GLU A 548 15.32 -19.79 -13.09
CA GLU A 548 14.01 -20.41 -13.29
C GLU A 548 12.87 -19.66 -12.58
N ALA A 549 13.07 -19.22 -11.34
CA ALA A 549 12.04 -18.59 -10.53
C ALA A 549 12.59 -17.47 -9.64
N ILE A 550 11.67 -16.67 -9.07
CA ILE A 550 12.00 -15.56 -8.18
C ILE A 550 11.46 -15.81 -6.78
N ILE A 551 12.25 -15.52 -5.75
CA ILE A 551 11.82 -15.54 -4.34
C ILE A 551 12.21 -14.26 -3.59
N GLU A 552 11.38 -13.85 -2.64
CA GLU A 552 11.69 -12.74 -1.72
C GLU A 552 12.58 -13.25 -0.57
N LEU A 553 13.67 -12.53 -0.32
CA LEU A 553 14.52 -12.66 0.86
C LEU A 553 14.36 -11.41 1.72
N VAL A 554 14.06 -11.56 3.01
CA VAL A 554 13.75 -10.43 3.89
C VAL A 554 14.50 -10.46 5.22
N ALA A 555 14.82 -9.28 5.72
CA ALA A 555 15.39 -9.04 7.03
C ALA A 555 14.57 -7.99 7.79
N PHE A 556 14.37 -8.22 9.09
CA PHE A 556 13.64 -7.33 9.99
C PHE A 556 14.53 -6.88 11.14
N GLY A 557 14.49 -5.59 11.47
CA GLY A 557 15.18 -5.03 12.64
C GLY A 557 16.65 -5.46 12.71
N SER A 558 17.06 -6.09 13.81
CA SER A 558 18.45 -6.53 14.03
C SER A 558 18.94 -7.62 13.07
N ALA A 559 18.07 -8.24 12.27
CA ALA A 559 18.49 -9.15 11.21
C ALA A 559 19.07 -8.43 9.99
N ILE A 560 18.89 -7.10 9.89
CA ILE A 560 19.45 -6.28 8.82
C ILE A 560 20.94 -6.05 9.13
N GLY A 561 21.79 -6.90 8.56
CA GLY A 561 23.24 -6.79 8.69
C GLY A 561 23.87 -5.97 7.57
N GLY A 562 25.03 -5.35 7.83
CA GLY A 562 25.73 -4.49 6.86
C GLY A 562 26.00 -5.15 5.51
N LYS A 563 26.34 -6.44 5.49
CA LYS A 563 26.49 -7.21 4.24
C LYS A 563 25.20 -7.23 3.42
N PHE A 564 24.05 -7.51 4.04
CA PHE A 564 22.76 -7.53 3.35
C PHE A 564 22.35 -6.12 2.88
N SER A 565 22.65 -5.08 3.66
CA SER A 565 22.38 -3.70 3.24
C SER A 565 23.26 -3.24 2.09
N SER A 566 24.48 -3.80 1.96
CA SER A 566 25.45 -3.43 0.90
C SER A 566 25.18 -4.04 -0.47
N ILE A 567 24.21 -4.96 -0.60
CA ILE A 567 23.92 -5.59 -1.89
C ILE A 567 23.17 -4.65 -2.83
N ILE A 568 23.47 -4.79 -4.11
CA ILE A 568 22.83 -4.08 -5.21
C ILE A 568 22.17 -5.09 -6.16
N CYS A 569 21.29 -4.61 -7.04
CA CYS A 569 20.82 -5.44 -8.15
C CYS A 569 22.01 -5.78 -9.06
N GLY A 570 22.06 -7.03 -9.55
CA GLY A 570 23.18 -7.57 -10.33
C GLY A 570 24.19 -8.40 -9.51
N ASP A 571 24.18 -8.28 -8.18
CA ASP A 571 25.00 -9.14 -7.31
C ASP A 571 24.55 -10.60 -7.39
N LEU A 572 25.50 -11.53 -7.52
CA LEU A 572 25.23 -12.97 -7.37
C LEU A 572 25.53 -13.39 -5.93
N VAL A 573 24.54 -13.98 -5.25
CA VAL A 573 24.63 -14.29 -3.83
C VAL A 573 24.34 -15.74 -3.51
N LYS A 574 24.94 -16.22 -2.41
CA LYS A 574 24.67 -17.50 -1.75
C LYS A 574 24.08 -17.24 -0.38
N VAL A 575 23.01 -17.96 -0.07
CA VAL A 575 22.31 -17.88 1.21
C VAL A 575 22.15 -19.28 1.78
N ARG A 576 22.72 -19.54 2.96
CA ARG A 576 22.57 -20.82 3.66
C ARG A 576 21.81 -20.65 4.96
N GLY A 577 20.88 -21.56 5.22
CA GLY A 577 20.08 -21.60 6.44
C GLY A 577 19.10 -20.44 6.55
N ALA A 578 18.57 -19.93 5.44
CA ALA A 578 17.49 -18.95 5.48
C ALA A 578 16.20 -19.63 5.94
N GLU A 579 15.45 -19.00 6.84
CA GLU A 579 14.26 -19.60 7.44
C GLU A 579 13.02 -19.40 6.56
N LEU A 580 12.19 -20.43 6.43
CA LEU A 580 10.92 -20.32 5.74
C LEU A 580 9.96 -19.39 6.51
N GLY A 581 9.39 -18.46 5.76
CA GLY A 581 8.29 -17.57 6.14
C GLY A 581 7.23 -17.58 5.05
N TRP A 582 6.08 -16.95 5.35
CA TRP A 582 4.93 -16.97 4.46
C TRP A 582 4.41 -15.58 4.23
N ARG A 583 4.15 -15.29 2.96
CA ARG A 583 3.54 -14.06 2.51
C ARG A 583 2.32 -14.38 1.67
N ASN A 584 1.13 -14.20 2.25
CA ASN A 584 -0.14 -14.46 1.56
C ASN A 584 -0.24 -15.86 0.93
N GLY A 585 0.28 -16.86 1.67
CA GLY A 585 0.31 -18.26 1.24
C GLY A 585 1.47 -18.63 0.31
N ILE A 586 2.36 -17.69 -0.04
CA ILE A 586 3.54 -17.93 -0.87
C ILE A 586 4.80 -17.97 0.01
N PRO A 587 5.72 -18.91 -0.21
CA PRO A 587 7.00 -18.96 0.51
C PRO A 587 7.82 -17.68 0.35
N GLN A 588 8.45 -17.29 1.44
CA GLN A 588 9.45 -16.24 1.53
C GLN A 588 10.60 -16.75 2.39
N LEU A 589 11.82 -16.28 2.15
CA LEU A 589 12.97 -16.59 2.99
C LEU A 589 13.28 -15.44 3.94
N ARG A 590 13.48 -15.74 5.21
CA ARG A 590 13.81 -14.77 6.26
C ARG A 590 15.24 -14.98 6.74
N LEU A 591 15.97 -13.86 6.86
CA LEU A 591 17.31 -13.86 7.43
C LEU A 591 17.23 -13.95 8.95
N ASN A 592 17.95 -14.93 9.51
CA ASN A 592 18.21 -15.03 10.93
C ASN A 592 19.63 -14.48 11.21
N PRO A 593 19.78 -13.49 12.12
CA PRO A 593 21.06 -12.82 12.36
C PRO A 593 22.17 -13.76 12.85
N ARG A 594 21.83 -14.91 13.43
CA ARG A 594 22.80 -15.86 14.02
C ARG A 594 23.02 -17.10 13.17
N LYS A 595 22.06 -17.46 12.32
CA LYS A 595 22.03 -18.77 11.65
C LYS A 595 22.12 -18.69 10.15
N THR A 596 21.70 -17.58 9.55
CA THR A 596 21.78 -17.44 8.10
C THR A 596 23.16 -16.94 7.71
N LYS A 597 23.85 -17.72 6.88
CA LYS A 597 25.11 -17.29 6.26
C LYS A 597 24.77 -16.66 4.91
N PHE A 598 25.22 -15.43 4.71
CA PHE A 598 24.98 -14.65 3.50
C PHE A 598 26.32 -14.25 2.88
N GLU A 599 26.50 -14.58 1.61
CA GLU A 599 27.74 -14.40 0.86
C GLU A 599 27.44 -13.77 -0.51
N ILE A 600 28.25 -12.77 -0.89
CA ILE A 600 28.26 -12.21 -2.24
C ILE A 600 29.40 -12.91 -2.97
N ILE A 601 29.06 -13.66 -4.02
CA ILE A 601 30.01 -14.48 -4.78
C ILE A 601 30.64 -13.62 -5.88
N GLU A 602 29.80 -12.89 -6.60
CA GLU A 602 30.20 -11.96 -7.64
C GLU A 602 29.48 -10.65 -7.36
N LYS A 603 30.27 -9.61 -7.12
CA LYS A 603 29.79 -8.26 -6.90
C LYS A 603 29.59 -7.61 -8.27
N ASP A 604 28.46 -6.96 -8.48
CA ASP A 604 28.33 -6.06 -9.61
C ASP A 604 28.83 -4.67 -9.24
N ILE A 605 29.24 -3.89 -10.23
CA ILE A 605 29.74 -2.54 -10.01
C ILE A 605 28.57 -1.59 -10.18
N SER A 606 28.02 -1.10 -9.07
CA SER A 606 27.24 0.15 -9.10
C SER A 606 28.16 1.25 -9.60
N ASN A 607 27.71 2.05 -10.57
CA ASN A 607 28.41 3.31 -10.85
C ASN A 607 28.28 4.26 -9.66
#